data_AF-A0A7U3YBV0-F1
#
_entry.id   AF-A0A7U3YBV0-F1
#
_cell.length_a   1.000
_cell.length_b   1.000
_cell.length_c   1.000
_cell.angle_alpha   90.00
_cell.angle_beta   90.00
_cell.angle_gamma   90.00
#
_symmetry.space_group_name_H-M   'P 1'
#
loop_
_entity.id
_entity.type
_entity.pdbx_description
1 polymer ?
#
loop_
_entity_poly.entity_id
_entity_poly.type
_entity_poly.pdbx_seq_one_letter_code
_entity_poly.pdbx_strand_id
1 'polypeptide(L)'
;MKKEKLNKIKLNIIAMILTLICTSCAPFSKIDPKANENTNLEKNTNLGKNTNPEKTTNLRKNIDLEKNTNPEENTQNFEDEFDDFRSYYENLMGTTDSKLKEIGKKLETQNNKYNIQIDKITKEQLDFLDNFVSHATLENEKMLLKKMIYSSLDYKKENIETLKTILETLKNNHENTNMINSFLYYSALGIQIHLDKHLQSINEELETQSKEDLEMLLELLKFELQLKEMFKKGLKETLEAYRQNTNNIKDNAEALAEHFNKYCQSLDSFKPIY
;
A
#
# COMPACT_ATOMS: atom_id res chain seq x y z
N MET A 1 -3.47 -10.05 37.18
CA MET A 1 -4.11 -9.17 36.18
C MET A 1 -3.30 -8.93 34.90
N LYS A 2 -1.95 -8.81 34.90
CA LYS A 2 -1.16 -8.60 33.66
C LYS A 2 -1.28 -9.74 32.63
N LYS A 3 -1.39 -11.01 33.08
CA LYS A 3 -1.55 -12.20 32.21
C LYS A 3 -2.88 -12.23 31.43
N GLU A 4 -3.98 -11.76 32.01
CA GLU A 4 -5.28 -11.73 31.31
C GLU A 4 -5.34 -10.65 30.22
N LYS A 5 -4.75 -9.46 30.47
CA LYS A 5 -4.60 -8.43 29.43
C LYS A 5 -3.71 -8.93 28.28
N LEU A 6 -2.60 -9.62 28.59
CA LEU A 6 -1.68 -10.19 27.60
C LEU A 6 -2.36 -11.25 26.72
N ASN A 7 -3.14 -12.15 27.31
CA ASN A 7 -3.87 -13.17 26.55
C ASN A 7 -4.97 -12.56 25.69
N LYS A 8 -5.62 -11.48 26.14
CA LYS A 8 -6.66 -10.78 25.37
C LYS A 8 -6.09 -10.00 24.18
N ILE A 9 -4.89 -9.42 24.32
CA ILE A 9 -4.19 -8.71 23.24
C ILE A 9 -3.65 -9.69 22.19
N LYS A 10 -3.04 -10.82 22.61
CA LYS A 10 -2.63 -11.90 21.68
C LYS A 10 -3.83 -12.47 20.91
N LEU A 11 -4.98 -12.64 21.59
CA LEU A 11 -6.21 -13.10 20.96
C LEU A 11 -6.76 -12.09 19.94
N ASN A 12 -6.64 -10.78 20.22
CA ASN A 12 -7.05 -9.72 19.29
C ASN A 12 -6.15 -9.63 18.05
N ILE A 13 -4.85 -9.92 18.16
CA ILE A 13 -3.93 -9.93 17.01
C ILE A 13 -4.16 -11.18 16.15
N ILE A 14 -4.32 -12.35 16.78
CA ILE A 14 -4.74 -13.57 16.06
C ILE A 14 -6.10 -13.32 15.38
N ALA A 15 -7.04 -12.65 16.05
CA ALA A 15 -8.32 -12.28 15.46
C ALA A 15 -8.18 -11.25 14.32
N MET A 16 -7.27 -10.28 14.41
CA MET A 16 -7.05 -9.26 13.38
C MET A 16 -6.39 -9.87 12.13
N ILE A 17 -5.39 -10.74 12.33
CA ILE A 17 -4.78 -11.58 11.28
C ILE A 17 -5.84 -12.53 10.69
N LEU A 18 -6.66 -13.18 11.52
CA LEU A 18 -7.78 -14.03 11.05
C LEU A 18 -8.87 -13.24 10.31
N THR A 19 -9.17 -12.00 10.68
CA THR A 19 -10.16 -11.19 9.95
C THR A 19 -9.66 -10.77 8.57
N LEU A 20 -8.35 -10.56 8.41
CA LEU A 20 -7.76 -10.42 7.07
C LEU A 20 -7.93 -11.71 6.25
N ILE A 21 -7.72 -12.89 6.86
CA ILE A 21 -7.88 -14.22 6.21
C ILE A 21 -9.37 -14.56 5.95
N CYS A 22 -10.30 -14.13 6.80
CA CYS A 22 -11.71 -14.50 6.69
C CYS A 22 -12.52 -13.64 5.71
N THR A 23 -12.01 -12.48 5.28
CA THR A 23 -12.65 -11.68 4.22
C THR A 23 -12.26 -12.16 2.81
N SER A 24 -11.15 -12.90 2.66
CA SER A 24 -10.75 -13.56 1.40
C SER A 24 -11.37 -14.96 1.21
N CYS A 25 -11.82 -15.60 2.30
CA CYS A 25 -12.35 -16.97 2.31
C CYS A 25 -13.88 -17.08 2.47
N ALA A 26 -14.66 -16.13 1.93
CA ALA A 26 -16.08 -16.42 1.69
C ALA A 26 -16.16 -17.40 0.50
N PRO A 27 -16.62 -18.65 0.68
CA PRO A 27 -16.86 -19.51 -0.46
C PRO A 27 -17.91 -18.85 -1.34
N PHE A 28 -17.60 -18.75 -2.64
CA PHE A 28 -18.58 -18.46 -3.68
C PHE A 28 -19.75 -19.45 -3.54
N SER A 29 -20.82 -19.05 -2.84
CA SER A 29 -22.11 -19.69 -3.01
C SER A 29 -22.57 -19.37 -4.42
N LYS A 30 -22.53 -20.40 -5.27
CA LYS A 30 -23.25 -20.42 -6.54
C LYS A 30 -24.70 -19.99 -6.29
N ILE A 31 -25.09 -18.85 -6.83
CA ILE A 31 -26.50 -18.51 -7.01
C ILE A 31 -26.64 -18.13 -8.48
N ASP A 32 -27.11 -19.10 -9.28
CA ASP A 32 -27.63 -18.83 -10.62
C ASP A 32 -28.89 -17.95 -10.56
N PRO A 33 -29.15 -17.12 -11.57
CA PRO A 33 -30.13 -16.04 -11.51
C PRO A 33 -31.54 -16.54 -11.83
N LYS A 34 -32.55 -16.07 -11.10
CA LYS A 34 -33.94 -16.03 -11.59
C LYS A 34 -34.67 -14.74 -11.23
N ALA A 35 -34.80 -13.93 -12.29
CA ALA A 35 -35.89 -13.06 -12.74
C ALA A 35 -37.09 -12.73 -11.82
N ASN A 36 -37.35 -11.42 -11.82
CA ASN A 36 -38.61 -10.68 -12.05
C ASN A 36 -39.45 -10.12 -10.89
N GLU A 37 -39.73 -8.82 -11.10
CA GLU A 37 -40.92 -8.02 -10.75
C GLU A 37 -41.19 -7.71 -9.27
N ASN A 38 -41.00 -6.46 -8.84
CA ASN A 38 -41.87 -5.33 -9.18
C ASN A 38 -41.35 -4.00 -8.62
N THR A 39 -41.42 -2.99 -9.49
CA THR A 39 -41.35 -1.55 -9.23
C THR A 39 -42.42 -1.11 -8.22
N ASN A 40 -42.02 -0.34 -7.21
CA ASN A 40 -42.76 0.84 -6.78
C ASN A 40 -41.82 1.85 -6.12
N LEU A 41 -41.66 2.97 -6.81
CA LEU A 41 -40.88 4.13 -6.41
C LEU A 41 -41.88 5.16 -5.87
N GLU A 42 -41.98 5.31 -4.55
CA GLU A 42 -42.67 6.46 -3.96
C GLU A 42 -41.70 7.60 -3.69
N LYS A 43 -41.91 8.67 -4.46
CA LYS A 43 -41.37 10.02 -4.23
C LYS A 43 -41.91 10.54 -2.90
N ASN A 44 -41.05 11.18 -2.12
CA ASN A 44 -41.49 12.34 -1.34
C ASN A 44 -40.43 13.45 -1.34
N THR A 45 -40.78 14.49 -2.08
CA THR A 45 -40.33 15.87 -2.01
C THR A 45 -40.46 16.39 -0.57
N ASN A 46 -39.47 17.14 -0.08
CA ASN A 46 -39.76 18.43 0.56
C ASN A 46 -38.53 19.34 0.62
N LEU A 47 -38.80 20.58 0.19
CA LEU A 47 -37.95 21.74 0.03
C LEU A 47 -38.02 22.60 1.31
N GLY A 48 -36.88 23.09 1.81
CA GLY A 48 -36.85 23.92 3.03
C GLY A 48 -35.59 24.77 3.19
N LYS A 49 -35.49 25.82 2.37
CA LYS A 49 -34.86 27.17 2.55
C LYS A 49 -33.66 27.39 3.52
N ASN A 50 -32.57 27.87 2.92
CA ASN A 50 -31.69 29.02 3.26
C ASN A 50 -31.37 29.38 4.72
N THR A 51 -30.06 29.45 5.04
CA THR A 51 -29.34 30.71 5.34
C THR A 51 -27.83 30.51 5.43
N ASN A 52 -27.08 31.45 4.87
CA ASN A 52 -25.67 31.77 5.13
C ASN A 52 -25.64 33.33 5.20
N PRO A 53 -24.58 34.05 5.62
CA PRO A 53 -23.24 33.62 6.04
C PRO A 53 -22.70 34.36 7.29
N GLU A 54 -21.54 33.97 7.83
CA GLU A 54 -20.68 34.96 8.48
C GLU A 54 -19.18 34.60 8.49
N LYS A 55 -18.38 35.64 8.21
CA LYS A 55 -16.92 35.70 8.14
C LYS A 55 -16.29 35.62 9.53
N THR A 56 -15.09 35.04 9.63
CA THR A 56 -13.96 35.70 10.33
C THR A 56 -12.64 35.41 9.63
N THR A 57 -11.74 36.37 9.77
CA THR A 57 -10.49 36.60 9.04
C THR A 57 -9.30 36.61 10.01
N ASN A 58 -8.12 36.29 9.47
CA ASN A 58 -6.75 36.65 9.92
C ASN A 58 -6.11 35.81 11.05
N LEU A 59 -4.93 35.21 10.78
CA LEU A 59 -3.64 35.84 11.10
C LEU A 59 -2.47 35.14 10.39
N ARG A 60 -1.44 35.93 10.08
CA ARG A 60 -0.30 35.70 9.19
C ARG A 60 1.01 35.70 10.00
N LYS A 61 2.08 35.16 9.37
CA LYS A 61 3.54 35.32 9.63
C LYS A 61 4.14 34.25 10.54
N ASN A 62 5.36 33.73 10.34
CA ASN A 62 6.47 33.86 9.38
C ASN A 62 7.50 32.81 9.84
N ILE A 63 8.29 32.16 8.98
CA ILE A 63 9.77 32.08 9.05
C ILE A 63 10.29 31.77 7.63
N ASP A 64 11.12 32.68 7.10
CA ASP A 64 11.97 32.53 5.91
C ASP A 64 13.43 32.23 6.34
N LEU A 65 14.22 31.72 5.39
CA LEU A 65 15.70 31.59 5.30
C LEU A 65 16.33 30.35 5.99
N GLU A 66 17.17 29.52 5.36
CA GLU A 66 18.29 29.86 4.46
C GLU A 66 18.63 28.84 3.33
N LYS A 67 18.95 29.43 2.16
CA LYS A 67 20.04 29.16 1.19
C LYS A 67 20.31 27.76 0.61
N ASN A 68 19.96 27.65 -0.68
CA ASN A 68 20.80 27.27 -1.83
C ASN A 68 22.10 26.50 -1.54
N THR A 69 22.09 25.22 -1.89
CA THR A 69 23.25 24.54 -2.48
C THR A 69 22.75 23.59 -3.59
N ASN A 70 23.38 23.65 -4.77
CA ASN A 70 23.03 22.90 -5.98
C ASN A 70 22.84 21.39 -5.73
N PRO A 71 21.85 20.71 -6.36
CA PRO A 71 21.79 19.26 -6.42
C PRO A 71 22.25 18.78 -7.81
N GLU A 72 23.47 19.14 -8.21
CA GLU A 72 24.13 18.49 -9.35
C GLU A 72 25.50 18.02 -8.86
N GLU A 73 25.50 16.99 -8.02
CA GLU A 73 26.59 16.03 -7.94
C GLU A 73 26.16 14.86 -7.05
N ASN A 74 26.30 13.65 -7.61
CA ASN A 74 26.16 12.34 -6.96
C ASN A 74 24.77 11.66 -6.99
N THR A 75 24.18 11.53 -8.17
CA THR A 75 23.22 10.44 -8.50
C THR A 75 23.96 9.13 -8.82
N GLN A 76 24.97 8.77 -8.03
CA GLN A 76 25.67 7.51 -8.17
C GLN A 76 24.93 6.46 -7.32
N ASN A 77 24.14 5.63 -8.00
CA ASN A 77 23.69 4.30 -7.59
C ASN A 77 23.23 4.12 -6.12
N PHE A 78 22.10 4.72 -5.74
CA PHE A 78 21.33 4.34 -4.54
C PHE A 78 20.13 3.43 -4.87
N GLU A 79 20.05 2.91 -6.10
CA GLU A 79 18.96 2.02 -6.53
C GLU A 79 19.10 0.59 -5.98
N ASP A 80 20.33 0.16 -5.66
CA ASP A 80 20.63 -1.23 -5.28
C ASP A 80 20.62 -1.51 -3.76
N GLU A 81 20.60 -0.47 -2.91
CA GLU A 81 20.90 -0.63 -1.47
C GLU A 81 19.70 -1.10 -0.61
N PHE A 82 18.55 -1.35 -1.24
CA PHE A 82 17.26 -1.55 -0.56
C PHE A 82 16.44 -2.75 -1.07
N ASP A 83 17.01 -3.57 -1.94
CA ASP A 83 16.35 -4.76 -2.48
C ASP A 83 16.29 -5.94 -1.50
N ASP A 84 16.97 -5.83 -0.35
CA ASP A 84 16.99 -6.85 0.70
C ASP A 84 16.95 -6.20 2.10
N PHE A 85 15.79 -5.62 2.45
CA PHE A 85 15.48 -5.25 3.82
C PHE A 85 15.60 -6.45 4.77
N ARG A 86 15.35 -7.68 4.29
CA ARG A 86 15.52 -8.91 5.08
C ARG A 86 16.91 -9.07 5.64
N SER A 87 17.92 -9.09 4.78
CA SER A 87 19.32 -9.11 5.22
C SER A 87 19.63 -7.91 6.11
N TYR A 88 19.06 -6.74 5.81
CA TYR A 88 19.32 -5.53 6.58
C TYR A 88 18.89 -5.65 8.06
N TYR A 89 17.64 -6.02 8.36
CA TYR A 89 17.19 -6.11 9.76
C TYR A 89 17.62 -7.38 10.49
N GLU A 90 17.91 -8.47 9.79
CA GLU A 90 18.54 -9.66 10.40
C GLU A 90 19.95 -9.34 10.92
N ASN A 91 20.65 -8.42 10.28
CA ASN A 91 22.00 -7.98 10.65
C ASN A 91 22.05 -6.75 11.59
N LEU A 92 20.90 -6.18 11.95
CA LEU A 92 20.85 -5.04 12.89
C LEU A 92 21.36 -5.46 14.27
N MET A 93 22.41 -4.80 14.74
CA MET A 93 23.01 -4.98 16.07
C MET A 93 22.49 -3.90 17.04
N GLY A 94 22.49 -4.21 18.33
CA GLY A 94 22.10 -3.25 19.38
C GLY A 94 20.74 -3.55 20.05
N THR A 95 20.26 -2.58 20.84
CA THR A 95 18.98 -2.66 21.57
C THR A 95 17.80 -2.47 20.62
N THR A 96 16.62 -2.94 21.00
CA THR A 96 15.37 -2.75 20.24
C THR A 96 15.17 -1.30 19.80
N ASP A 97 15.37 -0.34 20.72
CA ASP A 97 15.25 1.09 20.46
C ASP A 97 16.23 1.56 19.36
N SER A 98 17.48 1.10 19.41
CA SER A 98 18.47 1.45 18.37
C SER A 98 18.09 0.89 17.01
N LYS A 99 17.58 -0.34 16.95
CA LYS A 99 17.08 -0.96 15.71
C LYS A 99 15.89 -0.20 15.14
N LEU A 100 14.92 0.15 15.99
CA LEU A 100 13.76 0.94 15.60
C LEU A 100 14.17 2.33 15.08
N LYS A 101 15.07 3.04 15.76
CA LYS A 101 15.60 4.33 15.28
C LYS A 101 16.27 4.21 13.93
N GLU A 102 17.05 3.16 13.73
CA GLU A 102 17.78 2.94 12.49
C GLU A 102 16.84 2.61 11.33
N ILE A 103 15.84 1.73 11.54
CA ILE A 103 14.81 1.45 10.53
C ILE A 103 13.96 2.69 10.25
N GLY A 104 13.57 3.44 11.29
CA GLY A 104 12.79 4.67 11.17
C GLY A 104 13.46 5.70 10.25
N LYS A 105 14.75 6.00 10.49
CA LYS A 105 15.53 6.91 9.63
C LYS A 105 15.58 6.47 8.17
N LYS A 106 15.68 5.16 7.91
CA LYS A 106 15.66 4.62 6.55
C LYS A 106 14.30 4.83 5.89
N LEU A 107 13.21 4.58 6.60
CA LEU A 107 11.86 4.81 6.10
C LEU A 107 11.58 6.30 5.84
N GLU A 108 12.05 7.21 6.70
CA GLU A 108 11.95 8.66 6.45
C GLU A 108 12.69 9.07 5.18
N THR A 109 13.93 8.59 5.02
CA THR A 109 14.74 8.86 3.83
C THR A 109 14.03 8.38 2.56
N GLN A 110 13.42 7.20 2.63
CA GLN A 110 12.65 6.62 1.54
C GLN A 110 11.40 7.47 1.23
N ASN A 111 10.65 7.88 2.26
CA ASN A 111 9.47 8.73 2.13
C ASN A 111 9.80 10.07 1.46
N ASN A 112 10.95 10.67 1.75
CA ASN A 112 11.41 11.89 1.09
C ASN A 112 11.71 11.67 -0.41
N LYS A 113 12.27 10.51 -0.77
CA LYS A 113 12.54 10.15 -2.17
C LYS A 113 11.26 9.94 -2.98
N TYR A 114 10.21 9.42 -2.36
CA TYR A 114 8.94 9.13 -3.04
C TYR A 114 8.33 10.38 -3.68
N ASN A 115 8.24 11.48 -2.94
CA ASN A 115 7.60 12.69 -3.45
C ASN A 115 8.30 13.21 -4.72
N ILE A 116 9.64 13.22 -4.72
CA ILE A 116 10.43 13.68 -5.87
C ILE A 116 10.19 12.78 -7.10
N GLN A 117 10.16 11.45 -6.90
CA GLN A 117 9.98 10.50 -8.00
C GLN A 117 8.54 10.50 -8.53
N ILE A 118 7.55 10.62 -7.65
CA ILE A 118 6.13 10.70 -8.03
C ILE A 118 5.88 12.00 -8.81
N ASP A 119 6.43 13.14 -8.37
CA ASP A 119 6.34 14.39 -9.11
C ASP A 119 6.90 14.27 -10.53
N LYS A 120 7.99 13.53 -10.71
CA LYS A 120 8.57 13.25 -12.03
C LYS A 120 7.61 12.42 -12.89
N ILE A 121 7.05 11.33 -12.34
CA ILE A 121 6.06 10.48 -13.02
C ILE A 121 4.84 11.29 -13.46
N THR A 122 4.33 12.17 -12.60
CA THR A 122 3.18 13.04 -12.91
C THR A 122 3.53 14.04 -14.02
N LYS A 123 4.71 14.69 -13.97
CA LYS A 123 5.17 15.62 -15.02
C LYS A 123 5.34 14.94 -16.37
N GLU A 124 5.79 13.69 -16.38
CA GLU A 124 5.93 12.87 -17.59
C GLU A 124 4.60 12.25 -18.06
N GLN A 125 3.48 12.53 -17.37
CA GLN A 125 2.14 12.00 -17.68
C GLN A 125 2.07 10.47 -17.68
N LEU A 126 2.91 9.83 -16.86
CA LEU A 126 2.95 8.37 -16.70
C LEU A 126 2.03 7.87 -15.57
N ASP A 127 1.49 8.79 -14.78
CA ASP A 127 0.61 8.46 -13.64
C ASP A 127 -0.74 7.92 -14.13
N PHE A 128 -0.93 6.61 -14.01
CA PHE A 128 -2.13 5.93 -14.51
C PHE A 128 -3.10 5.53 -13.39
N LEU A 129 -2.67 5.56 -12.13
CA LEU A 129 -3.41 4.99 -11.00
C LEU A 129 -4.75 5.68 -10.76
N ASP A 130 -4.86 6.96 -11.09
CA ASP A 130 -6.11 7.73 -10.97
C ASP A 130 -7.26 7.14 -11.82
N ASN A 131 -6.96 6.34 -12.85
CA ASN A 131 -7.95 5.65 -13.67
C ASN A 131 -8.46 4.32 -13.08
N PHE A 132 -7.84 3.85 -12.01
CA PHE A 132 -8.12 2.55 -11.38
C PHE A 132 -8.65 2.68 -9.96
N VAL A 133 -8.32 3.77 -9.27
CA VAL A 133 -8.86 4.04 -7.93
C VAL A 133 -10.31 4.55 -8.00
N SER A 134 -11.09 4.19 -6.99
CA SER A 134 -12.42 4.73 -6.73
C SER A 134 -12.38 6.24 -6.58
N HIS A 135 -13.42 6.93 -7.07
CA HIS A 135 -13.62 8.36 -6.86
C HIS A 135 -13.74 8.75 -5.37
N ALA A 136 -14.06 7.79 -4.50
CA ALA A 136 -14.14 8.00 -3.05
C ALA A 136 -12.78 7.91 -2.33
N THR A 137 -11.71 7.46 -3.01
CA THR A 137 -10.37 7.34 -2.41
C THR A 137 -9.81 8.73 -2.11
N LEU A 138 -9.36 8.95 -0.88
CA LEU A 138 -8.85 10.23 -0.42
C LEU A 138 -7.48 10.54 -1.06
N GLU A 139 -7.14 11.81 -1.22
CA GLU A 139 -5.92 12.21 -1.92
C GLU A 139 -4.64 11.74 -1.20
N ASN A 140 -4.67 11.69 0.14
CA ASN A 140 -3.60 11.10 0.93
C ASN A 140 -3.46 9.59 0.67
N GLU A 141 -4.56 8.85 0.59
CA GLU A 141 -4.55 7.41 0.27
C GLU A 141 -4.02 7.15 -1.14
N LYS A 142 -4.41 7.97 -2.12
CA LYS A 142 -3.85 7.89 -3.48
C LYS A 142 -2.35 8.10 -3.46
N MET A 143 -1.86 9.06 -2.68
CA MET A 143 -0.42 9.28 -2.54
C MET A 143 0.27 8.05 -1.95
N LEU A 144 -0.29 7.42 -0.91
CA LEU A 144 0.24 6.18 -0.34
C LEU A 144 0.27 5.04 -1.36
N LEU A 145 -0.78 4.92 -2.18
CA LEU A 145 -0.81 3.95 -3.27
C LEU A 145 0.29 4.22 -4.30
N LYS A 146 0.47 5.48 -4.71
CA LYS A 146 1.53 5.91 -5.63
C LYS A 146 2.92 5.58 -5.06
N LYS A 147 3.16 5.85 -3.76
CA LYS A 147 4.40 5.47 -3.07
C LYS A 147 4.65 3.97 -3.19
N MET A 148 3.66 3.14 -2.87
CA MET A 148 3.83 1.70 -2.88
C MET A 148 4.07 1.16 -4.29
N ILE A 149 3.16 1.45 -5.23
CA ILE A 149 3.21 0.91 -6.59
C ILE A 149 4.45 1.40 -7.33
N TYR A 150 4.69 2.71 -7.38
CA TYR A 150 5.79 3.24 -8.20
C TYR A 150 7.16 2.91 -7.62
N SER A 151 7.30 2.80 -6.29
CA SER A 151 8.54 2.31 -5.69
C SER A 151 8.80 0.84 -6.01
N SER A 152 7.77 -0.01 -6.04
CA SER A 152 7.90 -1.42 -6.43
C SER A 152 8.18 -1.62 -7.93
N LEU A 153 7.93 -0.60 -8.75
CA LEU A 153 8.26 -0.58 -10.18
C LEU A 153 9.63 0.05 -10.46
N ASP A 154 10.39 0.40 -9.43
CA ASP A 154 11.65 1.16 -9.50
C ASP A 154 11.51 2.51 -10.23
N TYR A 155 10.30 3.06 -10.29
CA TYR A 155 9.97 4.28 -11.06
C TYR A 155 10.30 4.18 -12.56
N LYS A 156 10.57 2.97 -13.08
CA LYS A 156 10.96 2.76 -14.47
C LYS A 156 9.74 2.90 -15.37
N LYS A 157 9.81 3.80 -16.34
CA LYS A 157 8.74 4.06 -17.33
C LYS A 157 8.22 2.77 -17.96
N GLU A 158 9.11 1.88 -18.39
CA GLU A 158 8.74 0.59 -18.99
C GLU A 158 7.94 -0.31 -18.04
N ASN A 159 8.24 -0.31 -16.74
CA ASN A 159 7.54 -1.09 -15.73
C ASN A 159 6.15 -0.50 -15.47
N ILE A 160 6.07 0.84 -15.38
CA ILE A 160 4.82 1.58 -15.19
C ILE A 160 3.85 1.33 -16.36
N GLU A 161 4.31 1.49 -17.59
CA GLU A 161 3.48 1.24 -18.79
C GLU A 161 3.07 -0.23 -18.89
N THR A 162 3.97 -1.17 -18.56
CA THR A 162 3.63 -2.60 -18.56
C THR A 162 2.53 -2.91 -17.53
N LEU A 163 2.65 -2.40 -16.29
CA LEU A 163 1.62 -2.61 -15.26
C LEU A 163 0.29 -1.97 -15.67
N LYS A 164 0.32 -0.76 -16.25
CA LYS A 164 -0.87 -0.09 -16.79
C LYS A 164 -1.58 -0.99 -17.78
N THR A 165 -0.89 -1.51 -18.79
CA THR A 165 -1.48 -2.41 -19.80
C THR A 165 -2.06 -3.68 -19.18
N ILE A 166 -1.37 -4.29 -18.21
CA ILE A 166 -1.89 -5.45 -17.47
C ILE A 166 -3.21 -5.11 -16.80
N LEU A 167 -3.26 -4.02 -16.04
CA LEU A 167 -4.46 -3.62 -15.31
C LEU A 167 -5.60 -3.21 -16.25
N GLU A 168 -5.31 -2.53 -17.36
CA GLU A 168 -6.31 -2.21 -18.41
C GLU A 168 -6.91 -3.50 -19.02
N THR A 169 -6.06 -4.50 -19.31
CA THR A 169 -6.50 -5.79 -19.84
C THR A 169 -7.41 -6.51 -18.84
N LEU A 170 -7.02 -6.55 -17.57
CA LEU A 170 -7.78 -7.19 -16.51
C LEU A 170 -9.11 -6.47 -16.25
N LYS A 171 -9.13 -5.13 -16.29
CA LYS A 171 -10.32 -4.30 -16.04
C LYS A 171 -11.44 -4.52 -17.06
N ASN A 172 -11.12 -5.04 -18.25
CA ASN A 172 -12.13 -5.34 -19.28
C ASN A 172 -13.06 -6.49 -18.89
N ASN A 173 -12.66 -7.37 -17.96
CA ASN A 173 -13.57 -8.36 -17.36
C ASN A 173 -14.00 -7.89 -15.96
N HIS A 174 -15.30 -7.63 -15.79
CA HIS A 174 -15.89 -7.22 -14.52
C HIS A 174 -15.62 -8.19 -13.35
N GLU A 175 -15.44 -9.49 -13.61
CA GLU A 175 -15.10 -10.49 -12.59
C GLU A 175 -13.75 -10.21 -11.92
N ASN A 176 -12.84 -9.52 -12.62
CA ASN A 176 -11.53 -9.14 -12.12
C ASN A 176 -11.58 -7.89 -11.22
N THR A 177 -12.73 -7.25 -11.02
CA THR A 177 -12.83 -6.01 -10.23
C THR A 177 -12.37 -6.23 -8.79
N ASN A 178 -12.83 -7.30 -8.15
CA ASN A 178 -12.45 -7.63 -6.78
C ASN A 178 -10.95 -7.92 -6.69
N MET A 179 -10.42 -8.64 -7.68
CA MET A 179 -9.01 -8.92 -7.82
C MET A 179 -8.22 -7.60 -7.89
N ILE A 180 -8.52 -6.70 -8.82
CA ILE A 180 -7.82 -5.40 -8.94
C ILE A 180 -7.92 -4.59 -7.64
N ASN A 181 -9.10 -4.54 -7.02
CA ASN A 181 -9.30 -3.87 -5.74
C ASN A 181 -8.43 -4.47 -4.63
N SER A 182 -8.28 -5.79 -4.58
CA SER A 182 -7.43 -6.44 -3.59
C SER A 182 -5.97 -6.06 -3.75
N PHE A 183 -5.48 -6.04 -4.99
CA PHE A 183 -4.11 -5.61 -5.28
C PHE A 183 -3.87 -4.15 -4.86
N LEU A 184 -4.78 -3.23 -5.21
CA LEU A 184 -4.60 -1.80 -4.93
C LEU A 184 -4.84 -1.47 -3.46
N TYR A 185 -5.94 -1.92 -2.87
CA TYR A 185 -6.38 -1.48 -1.55
C TYR A 185 -5.89 -2.38 -0.42
N TYR A 186 -6.07 -3.69 -0.53
CA TYR A 186 -5.69 -4.60 0.56
C TYR A 186 -4.18 -4.80 0.62
N SER A 187 -3.53 -5.01 -0.52
CA SER A 187 -2.08 -5.18 -0.58
C SER A 187 -1.35 -3.85 -0.57
N ALA A 188 -1.43 -3.07 -1.66
CA ALA A 188 -0.54 -1.93 -1.84
C ALA A 188 -0.79 -0.80 -0.84
N LEU A 189 -2.04 -0.33 -0.73
CA LEU A 189 -2.39 0.74 0.21
C LEU A 189 -2.25 0.27 1.67
N GLY A 190 -2.71 -0.95 1.99
CA GLY A 190 -2.63 -1.52 3.34
C GLY A 190 -1.20 -1.56 3.89
N ILE A 191 -0.25 -2.12 3.13
CA ILE A 191 1.17 -2.18 3.52
C ILE A 191 1.72 -0.77 3.78
N GLN A 192 1.45 0.19 2.88
CA GLN A 192 1.99 1.54 3.04
C GLN A 192 1.37 2.29 4.23
N ILE A 193 0.08 2.11 4.52
CA ILE A 193 -0.57 2.68 5.71
C ILE A 193 0.10 2.16 6.97
N HIS A 194 0.35 0.85 7.06
CA HIS A 194 0.98 0.27 8.25
C HIS A 194 2.42 0.75 8.42
N LEU A 195 3.21 0.79 7.34
CA LEU A 195 4.58 1.33 7.38
C LEU A 195 4.61 2.79 7.86
N ASP A 196 3.76 3.66 7.30
CA ASP A 196 3.72 5.07 7.70
C ASP A 196 3.24 5.22 9.16
N LYS A 197 2.29 4.39 9.61
CA LYS A 197 1.83 4.37 11.01
C LYS A 197 2.93 3.92 11.98
N HIS A 198 3.64 2.84 11.66
CA HIS A 198 4.74 2.37 12.51
C HIS A 198 5.89 3.38 12.55
N LEU A 199 6.17 4.06 11.44
CA LEU A 199 7.13 5.15 11.40
C LEU A 199 6.71 6.30 12.31
N GLN A 200 5.43 6.68 12.30
CA GLN A 200 4.90 7.68 13.22
C GLN A 200 5.10 7.27 14.68
N SER A 201 4.80 6.02 15.05
CA SER A 201 5.04 5.51 16.40
C SER A 201 6.52 5.58 16.82
N ILE A 202 7.46 5.29 15.91
CA ILE A 202 8.90 5.43 16.16
C ILE A 202 9.27 6.90 16.42
N ASN A 203 8.66 7.83 15.72
CA ASN A 203 8.99 9.25 15.82
C ASN A 203 8.38 9.92 17.04
N GLU A 204 7.18 9.51 17.45
CA GLU A 204 6.41 10.21 18.49
C GLU A 204 6.50 9.55 19.86
N GLU A 205 6.64 8.22 19.92
CA GLU A 205 6.35 7.48 21.16
C GLU A 205 7.53 6.66 21.70
N LEU A 206 8.63 6.55 20.96
CA LEU A 206 9.71 5.60 21.24
C LEU A 206 10.28 5.72 22.67
N GLU A 207 10.44 6.93 23.20
CA GLU A 207 10.99 7.15 24.55
C GLU A 207 10.00 6.87 25.68
N THR A 208 8.70 6.77 25.35
CA THR A 208 7.60 6.60 26.31
C THR A 208 7.07 5.17 26.37
N GLN A 209 7.42 4.33 25.39
CA GLN A 209 6.95 2.95 25.28
C GLN A 209 7.68 2.01 26.24
N SER A 210 6.98 0.95 26.66
CA SER A 210 7.60 -0.12 27.44
C SER A 210 8.51 -0.97 26.55
N LYS A 211 9.44 -1.70 27.16
CA LYS A 211 10.33 -2.61 26.43
C LYS A 211 9.53 -3.64 25.61
N GLU A 212 8.45 -4.18 26.19
CA GLU A 212 7.58 -5.14 25.50
C GLU A 212 6.85 -4.52 24.30
N ASP A 213 6.43 -3.26 24.40
CA ASP A 213 5.75 -2.56 23.30
C ASP A 213 6.75 -2.26 22.15
N LEU A 214 7.98 -1.89 22.49
CA LEU A 214 9.05 -1.68 21.52
C LEU A 214 9.43 -2.97 20.78
N GLU A 215 9.51 -4.09 21.49
CA GLU A 215 9.75 -5.41 20.88
C GLU A 215 8.61 -5.79 19.94
N MET A 216 7.36 -5.51 20.32
CA MET A 216 6.19 -5.75 19.47
C MET A 216 6.21 -4.86 18.22
N LEU A 217 6.53 -3.57 18.36
CA LEU A 217 6.63 -2.63 17.25
C LEU A 217 7.71 -3.09 16.26
N LEU A 218 8.85 -3.57 16.75
CA LEU A 218 9.92 -4.08 15.89
C LEU A 218 9.47 -5.30 15.08
N GLU A 219 8.75 -6.25 15.68
CA GLU A 219 8.26 -7.44 14.98
C GLU A 219 7.18 -7.09 13.94
N LEU A 220 6.25 -6.17 14.27
CA LEU A 220 5.25 -5.67 13.31
C LEU A 220 5.93 -4.99 12.11
N LEU A 221 6.93 -4.14 12.38
CA LEU A 221 7.64 -3.44 11.33
C LEU A 221 8.41 -4.38 10.39
N LYS A 222 9.06 -5.41 10.95
CA LYS A 222 9.72 -6.46 10.15
C LYS A 222 8.71 -7.17 9.25
N PHE A 223 7.55 -7.53 9.78
CA PHE A 223 6.50 -8.19 9.01
C PHE A 223 6.02 -7.31 7.83
N GLU A 224 5.74 -6.03 8.08
CA GLU A 224 5.31 -5.11 7.01
C GLU A 224 6.40 -4.88 5.94
N LEU A 225 7.67 -4.82 6.34
CA LEU A 225 8.78 -4.74 5.40
C LEU A 225 8.91 -6.01 4.55
N GLN A 226 8.74 -7.20 5.15
CA GLN A 226 8.69 -8.46 4.41
C GLN A 226 7.54 -8.46 3.40
N LEU A 227 6.34 -8.02 3.81
CA LEU A 227 5.21 -7.89 2.88
C LEU A 227 5.54 -6.95 1.71
N LYS A 228 6.21 -5.82 1.97
CA LYS A 228 6.64 -4.89 0.94
C LYS A 228 7.62 -5.50 -0.07
N GLU A 229 8.61 -6.25 0.40
CA GLU A 229 9.56 -6.98 -0.47
C GLU A 229 8.84 -8.02 -1.33
N MET A 230 7.95 -8.78 -0.72
CA MET A 230 7.21 -9.84 -1.39
C MET A 230 6.27 -9.27 -2.45
N PHE A 231 5.60 -8.17 -2.14
CA PHE A 231 4.81 -7.41 -3.10
C PHE A 231 5.66 -6.97 -4.30
N LYS A 232 6.84 -6.38 -4.05
CA LYS A 232 7.77 -5.96 -5.12
C LYS A 232 8.20 -7.15 -5.98
N LYS A 233 8.53 -8.29 -5.36
CA LYS A 233 8.95 -9.50 -6.05
C LYS A 233 7.84 -10.08 -6.93
N GLY A 234 6.63 -10.24 -6.39
CA GLY A 234 5.48 -10.75 -7.14
C GLY A 234 5.12 -9.84 -8.33
N LEU A 235 5.23 -8.52 -8.15
CA LEU A 235 5.04 -7.56 -9.23
C LEU A 235 6.13 -7.72 -10.30
N LYS A 236 7.41 -7.82 -9.92
CA LYS A 236 8.52 -8.04 -10.86
C LYS A 236 8.35 -9.32 -11.68
N GLU A 237 8.00 -10.44 -11.02
CA GLU A 237 7.71 -11.72 -11.68
C GLU A 237 6.57 -11.59 -12.69
N THR A 238 5.51 -10.86 -12.33
CA THR A 238 4.36 -10.60 -13.21
C THR A 238 4.76 -9.78 -14.44
N LEU A 239 5.53 -8.71 -14.26
CA LEU A 239 6.01 -7.89 -15.39
C LEU A 239 6.88 -8.68 -16.35
N GLU A 240 7.79 -9.51 -15.81
CA GLU A 240 8.67 -10.36 -16.61
C GLU A 240 7.89 -11.41 -17.40
N ALA A 241 6.99 -12.13 -16.72
CA ALA A 241 6.12 -13.11 -17.36
C ALA A 241 5.28 -12.48 -18.48
N TYR A 242 4.76 -11.27 -18.27
CA TYR A 242 3.95 -10.57 -19.26
C TYR A 242 4.77 -10.18 -20.50
N ARG A 243 5.99 -9.68 -20.30
CA ARG A 243 6.91 -9.30 -21.39
C ARG A 243 7.35 -10.51 -22.22
N GLN A 244 7.62 -11.62 -21.55
CA GLN A 244 8.01 -12.88 -22.20
C GLN A 244 6.80 -13.63 -22.79
N ASN A 245 5.58 -13.15 -22.53
CA ASN A 245 4.33 -13.87 -22.85
C ASN A 245 4.33 -15.30 -22.29
N THR A 246 4.92 -15.49 -21.12
CA THR A 246 4.99 -16.80 -20.45
C THR A 246 3.58 -17.31 -20.22
N ASN A 247 3.32 -18.58 -20.55
CA ASN A 247 1.98 -19.20 -20.48
C ASN A 247 0.88 -18.45 -21.24
N ASN A 248 1.26 -17.69 -22.29
CA ASN A 248 0.34 -16.91 -23.13
C ASN A 248 -0.45 -15.83 -22.38
N ILE A 249 0.06 -15.32 -21.25
CA ILE A 249 -0.69 -14.33 -20.43
C ILE A 249 -0.86 -12.97 -21.12
N LYS A 250 -0.12 -12.66 -22.19
CA LYS A 250 -0.32 -11.43 -22.95
C LYS A 250 -1.56 -11.52 -23.84
N ASP A 251 -1.87 -12.72 -24.33
CA ASP A 251 -2.92 -12.97 -25.32
C ASP A 251 -4.16 -13.65 -24.70
N ASN A 252 -4.08 -14.08 -23.44
CA ASN A 252 -5.18 -14.71 -22.71
C ASN A 252 -5.43 -13.99 -21.38
N ALA A 253 -6.54 -13.25 -21.31
CA ALA A 253 -6.94 -12.48 -20.14
C ALA A 253 -7.27 -13.34 -18.91
N GLU A 254 -7.76 -14.58 -19.09
CA GLU A 254 -8.02 -15.52 -18.00
C GLU A 254 -6.70 -16.02 -17.40
N ALA A 255 -5.76 -16.43 -18.26
CA ALA A 255 -4.42 -16.83 -17.82
C ALA A 255 -3.67 -15.67 -17.13
N LEU A 256 -3.86 -14.43 -17.61
CA LEU A 256 -3.33 -13.24 -16.96
C LEU A 256 -3.94 -13.04 -15.57
N ALA A 257 -5.26 -13.20 -15.43
CA ALA A 257 -5.94 -13.05 -14.16
C ALA A 257 -5.48 -14.10 -13.14
N GLU A 258 -5.36 -15.36 -13.55
CA GLU A 258 -4.83 -16.44 -12.70
C GLU A 258 -3.39 -16.15 -12.24
N HIS A 259 -2.52 -15.72 -13.17
CA HIS A 259 -1.15 -15.34 -12.84
C HIS A 259 -1.12 -14.17 -11.85
N PHE A 260 -1.87 -13.11 -12.15
CA PHE A 260 -1.91 -11.91 -11.31
C PHE A 260 -2.41 -12.21 -9.90
N ASN A 261 -3.47 -13.02 -9.78
CA ASN A 261 -4.01 -13.45 -8.49
C ASN A 261 -2.97 -14.24 -7.67
N LYS A 262 -2.26 -15.16 -8.32
CA LYS A 262 -1.25 -16.01 -7.68
C LYS A 262 -0.07 -15.21 -7.13
N TYR A 263 0.46 -14.27 -7.91
CA TYR A 263 1.73 -13.61 -7.59
C TYR A 263 1.57 -12.23 -6.95
N CYS A 264 0.48 -11.52 -7.20
CA CYS A 264 0.29 -10.14 -6.74
C CYS A 264 -0.74 -9.98 -5.61
N GLN A 265 -1.56 -11.00 -5.29
CA GLN A 265 -2.69 -10.83 -4.34
C GLN A 265 -2.61 -11.66 -3.08
N SER A 266 -1.98 -12.82 -3.15
CA SER A 266 -2.17 -13.80 -2.10
C SER A 266 -1.22 -13.53 -0.94
N LEU A 267 -1.58 -12.57 -0.07
CA LEU A 267 -1.04 -12.48 1.29
C LEU A 267 -1.24 -13.81 2.06
N ASP A 268 -2.24 -14.62 1.68
CA ASP A 268 -2.48 -15.98 2.18
C ASP A 268 -1.51 -17.05 1.63
N SER A 269 -0.93 -16.88 0.43
CA SER A 269 0.03 -17.84 -0.17
C SER A 269 1.40 -17.79 0.50
N PHE A 270 1.64 -16.75 1.28
CA PHE A 270 2.92 -16.43 1.84
C PHE A 270 2.97 -16.88 3.29
N LYS A 271 3.10 -18.19 3.47
CA LYS A 271 3.36 -18.80 4.77
C LYS A 271 4.58 -18.09 5.40
N PRO A 272 4.51 -17.68 6.67
CA PRO A 272 5.68 -17.22 7.40
C PRO A 272 6.74 -18.32 7.34
N ILE A 273 7.97 -17.95 6.98
CA ILE A 273 9.12 -18.82 7.16
C ILE A 273 9.39 -18.85 8.66
N TYR A 274 8.79 -19.82 9.35
CA TYR A 274 9.16 -20.23 10.70
C TYR A 274 10.44 -21.05 10.67
#